data_AF-A0A084W5A2-F1
#
_entry.id   AF-A0A084W5A2-F1
#
_cell.length_a   1.000
_cell.length_b   1.000
_cell.length_c   1.000
_cell.angle_alpha   90.00
_cell.angle_beta   90.00
_cell.angle_gamma   90.00
#
_symmetry.space_group_name_H-M   'P 1'
#
loop_
_entity.id
_entity.type
_entity.pdbx_description
1 polymer ?
#
loop_
_entity_poly.entity_id
_entity_poly.type
_entity_poly.pdbx_seq_one_letter_code
_entity_poly.pdbx_strand_id
1 'polypeptide(L)'
;MAESIPFSKQLRIATRDIHSVSDALVNAKLAFALYDNRVWAEGLLIFYDVFKHLEQRVPDDFLPPVLHRSAQFEQDLKFYLGDGWKERHTPKPEVRSYLEHLHRIELENPNLLLAYVYHLYMGLLSGGQILQKRRSLGRRINPFRRGEGSSDGAALTTFEDHSIYELKQRLRKVVDDFGARLDEETRQRMLDESRKVFELNNTIIRTVQGVERANVRIIKYVAVAIMAFIVMQYLVRSGKIF
;
A
#
# COMPACT_ATOMS: atom_id res chain seq x y z
N MET A 1 -32.19 -21.63 10.85
CA MET A 1 -31.04 -21.05 11.60
C MET A 1 -30.71 -19.74 10.94
N ALA A 2 -30.64 -18.63 11.67
CA ALA A 2 -30.18 -17.37 11.07
C ALA A 2 -28.75 -17.59 10.54
N GLU A 3 -28.53 -17.30 9.26
CA GLU A 3 -27.22 -17.44 8.63
C GLU A 3 -26.23 -16.54 9.40
N SER A 4 -25.29 -17.15 10.13
CA SER A 4 -24.26 -16.40 10.84
C SER A 4 -23.46 -15.59 9.82
N ILE A 5 -23.27 -14.30 10.08
CA ILE A 5 -22.54 -13.39 9.19
C ILE A 5 -21.15 -14.00 8.89
N PRO A 6 -20.73 -14.12 7.60
CA PRO A 6 -19.42 -14.67 7.24
C PRO A 6 -18.27 -13.97 7.97
N PHE A 7 -17.23 -14.72 8.35
CA PHE A 7 -16.19 -14.21 9.22
C PHE A 7 -15.42 -13.04 8.58
N SER A 8 -15.15 -13.09 7.27
CA SER A 8 -14.55 -12.00 6.49
C SER A 8 -15.36 -10.69 6.59
N LYS A 9 -16.69 -10.79 6.69
CA LYS A 9 -17.59 -9.66 6.91
C LYS A 9 -17.53 -9.16 8.35
N GLN A 10 -17.39 -10.05 9.35
CA GLN A 10 -17.14 -9.66 10.74
C GLN A 10 -15.81 -8.89 10.87
N LEU A 11 -14.72 -9.39 10.27
CA LEU A 11 -13.42 -8.70 10.26
C LEU A 11 -13.54 -7.30 9.66
N ARG A 12 -14.28 -7.14 8.56
CA ARG A 12 -14.52 -5.84 7.92
C ARG A 12 -15.34 -4.88 8.80
N ILE A 13 -16.35 -5.39 9.50
CA ILE A 13 -17.16 -4.58 10.41
C ILE A 13 -16.31 -4.09 11.58
N ALA A 14 -15.50 -4.98 12.18
CA ALA A 14 -14.66 -4.67 13.32
C ALA A 14 -13.59 -3.60 13.04
N THR A 15 -13.18 -3.44 11.78
CA THR A 15 -12.11 -2.52 11.38
C THR A 15 -12.59 -1.29 10.62
N ARG A 16 -13.89 -1.12 10.39
CA ARG A 16 -14.43 -0.02 9.56
C ARG A 16 -13.93 1.35 9.98
N ASP A 17 -13.96 1.64 11.28
CA ASP A 17 -13.65 2.98 11.77
C ASP A 17 -12.15 3.27 11.67
N ILE A 18 -11.27 2.32 12.02
CA ILE A 18 -9.81 2.48 11.87
C ILE A 18 -9.35 2.39 10.39
N HIS A 19 -10.07 1.67 9.54
CA HIS A 19 -9.85 1.68 8.09
C HIS A 19 -10.03 3.10 7.53
N SER A 20 -11.05 3.84 7.97
CA SER A 20 -11.28 5.22 7.51
C SER A 20 -10.13 6.16 7.86
N VAL A 21 -9.51 5.99 9.04
CA VAL A 21 -8.31 6.73 9.45
C VAL A 21 -7.13 6.40 8.53
N SER A 22 -7.00 5.13 8.19
CA SER A 22 -5.94 4.63 7.30
C SER A 22 -6.09 5.19 5.89
N ASP A 23 -7.31 5.21 5.35
CA ASP A 23 -7.62 5.83 4.06
C ASP A 23 -7.27 7.32 4.03
N ALA A 24 -7.62 8.06 5.10
CA ALA A 24 -7.29 9.48 5.19
C ALA A 24 -5.77 9.71 5.20
N LEU A 25 -5.03 8.91 5.99
CA LEU A 25 -3.57 8.98 6.08
C LEU A 25 -2.90 8.65 4.73
N VAL A 26 -3.33 7.57 4.08
CA VAL A 26 -2.81 7.16 2.78
C VAL A 26 -3.11 8.21 1.72
N ASN A 27 -4.34 8.74 1.65
CA ASN A 27 -4.68 9.80 0.70
C ASN A 27 -3.85 11.08 0.92
N ALA A 28 -3.59 11.46 2.17
CA ALA A 28 -2.73 12.59 2.49
C ALA A 28 -1.28 12.38 2.00
N LYS A 29 -0.72 11.18 2.18
CA LYS A 29 0.63 10.84 1.67
C LYS A 29 0.65 10.71 0.13
N LEU A 30 -0.44 10.22 -0.47
CA LEU A 30 -0.56 9.99 -1.91
C LEU A 30 -0.51 11.25 -2.75
N ALA A 31 -1.08 12.37 -2.28
CA ALA A 31 -1.03 13.65 -2.98
C ALA A 31 0.39 14.00 -3.47
N PHE A 32 1.40 13.51 -2.76
CA PHE A 32 2.82 13.72 -3.03
C PHE A 32 3.49 12.54 -3.72
N ALA A 33 3.14 11.31 -3.33
CA ALA A 33 3.72 10.10 -3.91
C ALA A 33 3.47 9.97 -5.42
N LEU A 34 2.37 10.54 -5.94
CA LEU A 34 2.03 10.51 -7.37
C LEU A 34 3.12 11.11 -8.28
N TYR A 35 3.94 12.02 -7.76
CA TYR A 35 4.93 12.77 -8.55
C TYR A 35 6.38 12.53 -8.13
N ASP A 36 6.62 11.81 -7.03
CA ASP A 36 7.96 11.50 -6.53
C ASP A 36 8.19 9.98 -6.39
N ASN A 37 9.08 9.44 -7.22
CA ASN A 37 9.47 8.02 -7.19
C ASN A 37 10.08 7.59 -5.86
N ARG A 38 10.77 8.49 -5.14
CA ARG A 38 11.36 8.15 -3.84
C ARG A 38 10.30 7.98 -2.77
N VAL A 39 9.29 8.86 -2.74
CA VAL A 39 8.17 8.74 -1.79
C VAL A 39 7.37 7.47 -2.06
N TRP A 40 7.20 7.10 -3.33
CA TRP A 40 6.57 5.83 -3.69
C TRP A 40 7.39 4.63 -3.25
N ALA A 41 8.70 4.63 -3.52
CA ALA A 41 9.59 3.56 -3.09
C ALA A 41 9.64 3.40 -1.56
N GLU A 42 9.66 4.51 -0.80
CA GLU A 42 9.54 4.49 0.66
C GLU A 42 8.24 3.80 1.10
N GLY A 43 7.13 4.09 0.42
CA GLY A 43 5.85 3.42 0.67
C GLY A 43 5.90 1.91 0.39
N LEU A 44 6.62 1.48 -0.64
CA LEU A 44 6.83 0.06 -0.92
C LEU A 44 7.72 -0.61 0.14
N LEU A 45 8.83 0.04 0.52
CA LEU A 45 9.81 -0.49 1.48
C LEU A 45 9.20 -0.79 2.84
N ILE A 46 8.34 0.07 3.37
CA ILE A 46 7.74 -0.13 4.69
C ILE A 46 6.81 -1.35 4.77
N PHE A 47 6.30 -1.83 3.63
CA PHE A 47 5.45 -3.03 3.56
C PHE A 47 6.21 -4.27 3.06
N TYR A 48 7.34 -4.12 2.37
CA TYR A 48 8.08 -5.24 1.77
C TYR A 48 8.40 -6.34 2.79
N ASP A 49 9.02 -6.00 3.92
CA ASP A 49 9.41 -7.01 4.91
C ASP A 49 8.20 -7.66 5.59
N VAL A 50 7.09 -6.92 5.73
CA VAL A 50 5.84 -7.44 6.32
C VAL A 50 5.22 -8.50 5.40
N PHE A 51 5.08 -8.20 4.10
CA PHE A 51 4.56 -9.17 3.12
C PHE A 51 5.49 -10.38 3.02
N LYS A 52 6.80 -10.15 2.96
CA LYS A 52 7.79 -11.22 2.91
C LYS A 52 7.75 -12.12 4.13
N HIS A 53 7.58 -11.56 5.33
CA HIS A 53 7.41 -12.33 6.54
C HIS A 53 6.16 -13.21 6.45
N LEU A 54 5.01 -12.66 6.05
CA LEU A 54 3.78 -13.46 5.92
C LEU A 54 3.91 -14.59 4.90
N GLU A 55 4.54 -14.34 3.75
CA GLU A 55 4.77 -15.36 2.71
C GLU A 55 5.71 -16.49 3.16
N GLN A 56 6.61 -16.22 4.11
CA GLN A 56 7.53 -17.22 4.65
C GLN A 56 6.96 -18.03 5.81
N ARG A 57 5.94 -17.50 6.50
CA ARG A 57 5.46 -18.02 7.77
C ARG A 57 4.03 -18.57 7.71
N VAL A 58 3.21 -18.08 6.79
CA VAL A 58 1.83 -18.52 6.62
C VAL A 58 1.77 -19.67 5.60
N PRO A 59 1.14 -20.81 5.92
CA PRO A 59 0.96 -21.91 4.98
C PRO A 59 0.17 -21.52 3.73
N ASP A 60 0.46 -22.18 2.61
CA ASP A 60 -0.18 -21.93 1.30
C ASP A 60 -1.72 -22.07 1.33
N ASP A 61 -2.26 -22.91 2.22
CA ASP A 61 -3.71 -23.05 2.42
C ASP A 61 -4.38 -21.75 2.90
N PHE A 62 -3.62 -20.92 3.62
CA PHE A 62 -4.06 -19.62 4.13
C PHE A 62 -3.55 -18.44 3.29
N LEU A 63 -2.39 -18.58 2.66
CA LEU A 63 -1.80 -17.60 1.74
C LEU A 63 -1.32 -18.28 0.46
N PRO A 64 -2.23 -18.54 -0.51
CA PRO A 64 -1.88 -19.23 -1.74
C PRO A 64 -0.76 -18.53 -2.53
N PRO A 65 0.16 -19.28 -3.18
CA PRO A 65 1.28 -18.70 -3.93
C PRO A 65 0.90 -17.67 -5.00
N VAL A 66 -0.30 -17.78 -5.59
CA VAL A 66 -0.82 -16.78 -6.53
C VAL A 66 -0.94 -15.37 -5.92
N LEU A 67 -1.16 -15.27 -4.60
CA LEU A 67 -1.21 -14.00 -3.90
C LEU A 67 0.19 -13.46 -3.57
N HIS A 68 1.23 -14.30 -3.48
CA HIS A 68 2.58 -13.87 -3.08
C HIS A 68 3.07 -12.72 -3.95
N ARG A 69 3.64 -11.70 -3.30
CA ARG A 69 4.06 -10.42 -3.86
C ARG A 69 5.51 -10.06 -3.55
N SER A 70 6.25 -10.82 -2.74
CA SER A 70 7.64 -10.46 -2.39
C SER A 70 8.50 -10.26 -3.64
N ALA A 71 8.39 -11.14 -4.63
CA ALA A 71 9.14 -11.00 -5.89
C ALA A 71 8.77 -9.72 -6.64
N GLN A 72 7.48 -9.35 -6.67
CA GLN A 72 7.00 -8.14 -7.32
C GLN A 72 7.37 -6.87 -6.57
N PHE A 73 7.41 -6.91 -5.23
CA PHE A 73 8.03 -5.84 -4.43
C PHE A 73 9.49 -5.67 -4.84
N GLU A 74 10.28 -6.75 -4.95
CA GLU A 74 11.70 -6.65 -5.30
C GLU A 74 11.91 -6.07 -6.72
N GLN A 75 11.04 -6.42 -7.67
CA GLN A 75 11.05 -5.84 -9.03
C GLN A 75 10.77 -4.33 -9.00
N ASP A 76 9.70 -3.90 -8.33
CA ASP A 76 9.34 -2.49 -8.25
C ASP A 76 10.40 -1.69 -7.47
N LEU A 77 10.92 -2.22 -6.36
CA LEU A 77 11.96 -1.59 -5.57
C LEU A 77 13.27 -1.45 -6.35
N LYS A 78 13.66 -2.48 -7.12
CA LYS A 78 14.80 -2.40 -8.04
C LYS A 78 14.59 -1.30 -9.09
N PHE A 79 13.39 -1.21 -9.66
CA PHE A 79 13.07 -0.16 -10.62
C PHE A 79 13.19 1.24 -10.01
N TYR A 80 12.68 1.45 -8.79
CA TYR A 80 12.65 2.78 -8.19
C TYR A 80 13.94 3.20 -7.48
N LEU A 81 14.69 2.25 -6.90
CA LEU A 81 15.87 2.51 -6.08
C LEU A 81 17.19 2.09 -6.75
N GLY A 82 17.11 1.44 -7.91
CA GLY A 82 18.25 0.94 -8.67
C GLY A 82 18.85 -0.35 -8.10
N ASP A 83 19.92 -0.81 -8.72
CA ASP A 83 20.70 -1.94 -8.23
C ASP A 83 21.30 -1.66 -6.84
N GLY A 84 21.56 -2.73 -6.10
CA GLY A 84 22.14 -2.64 -4.75
C GLY A 84 21.16 -2.16 -3.68
N TRP A 85 19.86 -2.00 -3.98
CA TRP A 85 18.89 -1.45 -3.04
C TRP A 85 18.70 -2.34 -1.81
N LYS A 86 18.78 -3.66 -2.00
CA LYS A 86 18.55 -4.66 -0.96
C LYS A 86 19.67 -4.64 0.08
N GLU A 87 20.90 -4.38 -0.35
CA GLU A 87 22.11 -4.24 0.47
C GLU A 87 22.09 -2.94 1.28
N ARG A 88 21.41 -1.91 0.78
CA ARG A 88 21.20 -0.63 1.48
C ARG A 88 19.93 -0.63 2.34
N HIS A 89 19.08 -1.64 2.19
CA HIS A 89 17.80 -1.71 2.88
C HIS A 89 18.00 -2.07 4.34
N THR A 90 17.39 -1.30 5.23
CA THR A 90 17.30 -1.62 6.65
C THR A 90 15.88 -1.24 7.10
N PRO A 91 15.10 -2.19 7.63
CA PRO A 91 13.73 -1.90 8.06
C PRO A 91 13.73 -0.83 9.16
N LYS A 92 12.81 0.14 9.03
CA LYS A 92 12.64 1.22 10.03
C LYS A 92 12.28 0.64 11.40
N PRO A 93 12.57 1.33 12.51
CA PRO A 93 12.22 0.86 13.86
C PRO A 93 10.75 0.42 13.98
N GLU A 94 9.83 1.15 13.37
CA GLU A 94 8.39 0.85 13.38
C GLU A 94 8.05 -0.40 12.57
N VAL A 95 8.76 -0.65 11.46
CA VAL A 95 8.61 -1.89 10.67
C VAL A 95 9.18 -3.07 11.46
N ARG A 96 10.31 -2.89 12.15
CA ARG A 96 10.87 -3.93 13.04
C ARG A 96 9.92 -4.27 14.18
N SER A 97 9.33 -3.27 14.83
CA SER A 97 8.33 -3.49 15.87
C SER A 97 7.08 -4.21 15.35
N TYR A 98 6.66 -3.93 14.11
CA TYR A 98 5.61 -4.71 13.44
C TYR A 98 6.03 -6.18 13.27
N LEU A 99 7.21 -6.45 12.72
CA LEU A 99 7.72 -7.81 12.54
C LEU A 99 7.88 -8.57 13.87
N GLU A 100 8.35 -7.90 14.92
CA GLU A 100 8.43 -8.46 16.28
C GLU A 100 7.05 -8.84 16.81
N HIS A 101 6.04 -8.01 16.56
CA HIS A 101 4.66 -8.34 16.93
C HIS A 101 4.14 -9.56 16.15
N LEU A 102 4.35 -9.62 14.84
CA LEU A 102 3.97 -10.79 14.02
C LEU A 102 4.66 -12.06 14.51
N HIS A 103 5.95 -11.99 14.83
CA HIS A 103 6.68 -13.11 15.38
C HIS A 103 6.13 -13.56 16.73
N ARG A 104 5.78 -12.62 17.62
CA ARG A 104 5.18 -12.95 18.92
C ARG A 104 3.84 -13.66 18.77
N ILE A 105 2.92 -13.12 17.96
CA ILE A 105 1.60 -13.76 17.79
C ILE A 105 1.70 -15.08 17.05
N GLU A 106 2.70 -15.25 16.17
CA GLU A 106 2.99 -16.54 15.54
C GLU A 106 3.34 -17.61 16.58
N LEU A 107 4.21 -17.27 17.55
CA LEU A 107 4.60 -18.19 18.62
C LEU A 107 3.44 -18.52 19.56
N GLU A 108 2.51 -17.58 19.77
CA GLU A 108 1.33 -17.78 20.61
C GLU A 108 0.24 -18.61 19.90
N ASN A 109 -0.14 -18.19 18.69
CA ASN A 109 -1.14 -18.85 17.86
C ASN A 109 -0.96 -18.42 16.39
N PRO A 110 -0.35 -19.26 15.52
CA PRO A 110 -0.05 -18.89 14.14
C PRO A 110 -1.29 -18.58 13.30
N ASN A 111 -2.47 -19.06 13.70
CA ASN A 111 -3.72 -18.76 13.00
C ASN A 111 -4.08 -17.26 13.04
N LEU A 112 -3.56 -16.51 14.01
CA LEU A 112 -3.79 -15.06 14.11
C LEU A 112 -3.16 -14.29 12.94
N LEU A 113 -2.12 -14.84 12.30
CA LEU A 113 -1.51 -14.26 11.09
C LEU A 113 -2.50 -14.14 9.93
N LEU A 114 -3.56 -14.96 9.91
CA LEU A 114 -4.59 -14.87 8.87
C LEU A 114 -5.33 -13.52 8.89
N ALA A 115 -5.43 -12.84 10.04
CA ALA A 115 -5.97 -11.48 10.10
C ALA A 115 -5.11 -10.49 9.30
N TYR A 116 -3.78 -10.62 9.41
CA TYR A 116 -2.80 -9.79 8.69
C TYR A 116 -2.83 -10.08 7.19
N VAL A 117 -2.85 -11.36 6.82
CA VAL A 117 -3.02 -11.78 5.42
C VAL A 117 -4.32 -11.19 4.85
N TYR A 118 -5.44 -11.35 5.54
CA TYR A 118 -6.71 -10.83 5.07
C TYR A 118 -6.65 -9.32 4.80
N HIS A 119 -6.27 -8.50 5.78
CA HIS A 119 -6.34 -7.05 5.63
C HIS A 119 -5.28 -6.49 4.67
N LEU A 120 -4.04 -7.00 4.69
CA LEU A 120 -2.98 -6.51 3.81
C LEU A 120 -3.23 -6.86 2.34
N TYR A 121 -3.60 -8.11 2.05
CA TYR A 121 -3.86 -8.52 0.66
C TYR A 121 -5.20 -7.97 0.15
N MET A 122 -6.25 -7.89 0.98
CA MET A 122 -7.49 -7.18 0.59
C MET A 122 -7.23 -5.70 0.31
N GLY A 123 -6.38 -5.06 1.11
CA GLY A 123 -5.93 -3.68 0.91
C GLY A 123 -5.19 -3.51 -0.41
N LEU A 124 -4.24 -4.40 -0.72
CA LEU A 124 -3.51 -4.41 -1.99
C LEU A 124 -4.45 -4.59 -3.19
N LEU A 125 -5.35 -5.58 -3.13
CA LEU A 125 -6.33 -5.92 -4.18
C LEU A 125 -7.48 -4.91 -4.31
N SER A 126 -7.51 -3.88 -3.46
CA SER A 126 -8.54 -2.84 -3.48
C SER A 126 -7.89 -1.45 -3.55
N GLY A 127 -7.40 -0.94 -2.42
CA GLY A 127 -6.71 0.35 -2.33
C GLY A 127 -5.48 0.39 -3.24
N GLY A 128 -4.62 -0.64 -3.19
CA GLY A 128 -3.40 -0.70 -4.02
C GLY A 128 -3.67 -0.53 -5.52
N GLN A 129 -4.73 -1.14 -6.04
CA GLN A 129 -5.17 -0.98 -7.43
C GLN A 129 -5.58 0.46 -7.76
N ILE A 130 -6.31 1.12 -6.85
CA ILE A 130 -6.72 2.53 -7.01
C ILE A 130 -5.48 3.44 -6.98
N LEU A 131 -4.56 3.19 -6.05
CA LEU A 131 -3.30 3.91 -5.90
C LEU A 131 -2.48 3.84 -7.19
N GLN A 132 -2.30 2.63 -7.74
CA GLN A 132 -1.56 2.43 -8.97
C GLN A 132 -2.22 3.12 -10.16
N LYS A 133 -3.54 3.02 -10.30
CA LYS A 133 -4.28 3.70 -11.37
C LYS A 133 -4.06 5.21 -11.30
N ARG A 134 -4.19 5.82 -10.12
CA ARG A 134 -3.91 7.26 -9.93
C ARG A 134 -2.47 7.61 -10.30
N ARG A 135 -1.49 6.81 -9.87
CA ARG A 135 -0.08 6.99 -10.23
C ARG A 135 0.15 6.92 -11.73
N SER A 136 -0.43 5.94 -12.42
CA SER A 136 -0.32 5.82 -13.88
C SER A 136 -0.91 7.01 -14.62
N LEU A 137 -2.04 7.56 -14.14
CA LEU A 137 -2.67 8.75 -14.71
C LEU A 137 -1.79 9.99 -14.49
N GLY A 138 -1.28 10.18 -13.28
CA GLY A 138 -0.35 11.28 -12.96
C GLY A 138 0.92 11.25 -13.81
N ARG A 139 1.46 10.05 -14.09
CA ARG A 139 2.61 9.88 -14.98
C ARG A 139 2.31 10.28 -16.43
N ARG A 140 1.13 9.92 -16.97
CA ARG A 140 0.74 10.25 -18.35
C ARG A 140 0.52 11.75 -18.59
N ILE A 141 0.07 12.47 -17.56
CA ILE A 141 -0.29 13.89 -17.68
C ILE A 141 0.94 14.80 -17.46
N ASN A 142 2.06 14.28 -16.96
CA ASN A 142 3.25 15.08 -16.70
C ASN A 142 4.08 15.33 -17.98
N PRO A 143 4.08 16.56 -18.55
CA PRO A 143 4.75 16.86 -19.82
C PRO A 143 6.28 16.84 -19.72
N PHE A 144 6.85 16.76 -18.51
CA PHE A 144 8.28 16.79 -18.26
C PHE A 144 8.94 15.40 -18.20
N ARG A 145 8.18 14.30 -18.35
CA ARG A 145 8.74 12.94 -18.44
C ARG A 145 8.59 12.37 -19.85
N ARG A 146 9.65 12.49 -20.65
CA ARG A 146 9.88 11.62 -21.82
C ARG A 146 10.70 10.40 -21.39
N GLY A 147 10.25 9.19 -21.72
CA GLY A 147 11.14 8.03 -21.83
C GLY A 147 11.05 6.90 -20.81
N GLU A 148 10.06 6.84 -19.91
CA GLU A 148 9.81 5.60 -19.14
C GLU A 148 8.82 4.71 -19.90
N GLY A 149 9.31 3.52 -20.31
CA GLY A 149 8.54 2.51 -21.04
C GLY A 149 7.32 2.00 -20.28
N SER A 150 6.42 1.35 -21.03
CA SER A 150 5.18 0.76 -20.54
C SER A 150 5.45 -0.28 -19.45
N SER A 151 4.62 -0.25 -18.39
CA SER A 151 4.53 -1.16 -17.22
C SER A 151 5.62 -1.18 -16.15
N ASP A 152 6.78 -0.54 -16.33
CA ASP A 152 7.83 -0.61 -15.30
C ASP A 152 7.41 0.11 -13.98
N GLY A 153 7.72 -0.54 -12.85
CA GLY A 153 7.39 -0.06 -11.50
C GLY A 153 5.92 -0.23 -11.10
N ALA A 154 5.24 -1.25 -11.63
CA ALA A 154 3.85 -1.58 -11.34
C ALA A 154 3.62 -3.06 -10.94
N ALA A 155 4.68 -3.87 -10.88
CA ALA A 155 4.61 -5.32 -10.76
C ALA A 155 3.82 -5.74 -9.51
N LEU A 156 3.92 -5.00 -8.40
CA LEU A 156 3.21 -5.31 -7.16
C LEU A 156 1.69 -5.40 -7.33
N THR A 157 1.15 -4.60 -8.25
CA THR A 157 -0.29 -4.49 -8.51
C THR A 157 -0.73 -5.22 -9.78
N THR A 158 0.18 -5.84 -10.51
CA THR A 158 -0.12 -6.57 -11.74
C THR A 158 -0.34 -8.05 -11.44
N PHE A 159 -1.48 -8.57 -11.90
CA PHE A 159 -1.85 -9.99 -11.82
C PHE A 159 -2.24 -10.43 -13.23
N GLU A 160 -1.35 -11.13 -13.92
CA GLU A 160 -1.52 -11.46 -15.34
C GLU A 160 -2.54 -12.59 -15.55
N ASP A 161 -2.48 -13.62 -14.71
CA ASP A 161 -3.27 -14.84 -14.88
C ASP A 161 -4.61 -14.82 -14.13
N HIS A 162 -4.87 -13.81 -13.30
CA HIS A 162 -6.03 -13.80 -12.40
C HIS A 162 -6.69 -12.42 -12.31
N SER A 163 -8.02 -12.43 -12.28
CA SER A 163 -8.77 -11.19 -12.03
C SER A 163 -8.67 -10.79 -10.55
N ILE A 164 -8.60 -9.48 -10.29
CA ILE A 164 -8.65 -8.94 -8.93
C ILE A 164 -9.92 -9.37 -8.18
N TYR A 165 -11.04 -9.55 -8.88
CA TYR A 165 -12.28 -10.03 -8.28
C TYR A 165 -12.12 -11.45 -7.75
N GLU A 166 -11.63 -12.37 -8.59
CA GLU A 166 -11.39 -13.77 -8.25
C GLU A 166 -10.46 -13.90 -7.03
N LEU A 167 -9.33 -13.19 -7.04
CA LEU A 167 -8.37 -13.22 -5.93
C LEU A 167 -9.00 -12.77 -4.60
N LYS A 168 -9.83 -11.72 -4.62
CA LYS A 168 -10.57 -11.27 -3.44
C LYS A 168 -11.60 -12.29 -2.97
N GLN A 169 -12.29 -12.98 -3.89
CA GLN A 169 -13.24 -14.03 -3.50
C GLN A 169 -12.52 -15.23 -2.89
N ARG A 170 -11.39 -15.64 -3.47
CA ARG A 170 -10.56 -16.72 -2.94
C ARG A 170 -10.10 -16.43 -1.52
N LEU A 171 -9.58 -15.23 -1.27
CA LEU A 171 -9.14 -14.83 0.06
C LEU A 171 -10.30 -14.75 1.08
N ARG A 172 -11.47 -14.23 0.69
CA ARG A 172 -12.66 -14.27 1.57
C ARG A 172 -13.06 -15.69 1.90
N LYS A 173 -13.09 -16.59 0.92
CA LYS A 173 -13.44 -17.99 1.12
C LYS A 173 -12.50 -18.66 2.11
N VAL A 174 -11.19 -18.47 1.99
CA VAL A 174 -10.20 -18.99 2.96
C VAL A 174 -10.53 -18.52 4.39
N VAL A 175 -10.80 -17.23 4.56
CA VAL A 175 -11.14 -16.65 5.87
C VAL A 175 -12.49 -17.14 6.40
N ASP A 176 -13.49 -17.27 5.55
CA ASP A 176 -14.83 -17.72 5.92
C ASP A 176 -14.84 -19.21 6.30
N ASP A 177 -14.17 -20.06 5.51
CA ASP A 177 -14.04 -21.51 5.78
C ASP A 177 -13.22 -21.78 7.05
N PHE A 178 -12.19 -20.97 7.32
CA PHE A 178 -11.46 -21.01 8.58
C PHE A 178 -12.33 -20.52 9.75
N GLY A 179 -12.98 -19.38 9.56
CA GLY A 179 -13.84 -18.76 10.55
C GLY A 179 -15.02 -19.62 10.98
N ALA A 180 -15.51 -20.52 10.12
CA ALA A 180 -16.57 -21.49 10.49
C ALA A 180 -16.13 -22.53 11.52
N ARG A 181 -14.81 -22.71 11.72
CA ARG A 181 -14.21 -23.73 12.60
C ARG A 181 -13.55 -23.13 13.85
N LEU A 182 -13.57 -21.81 14.00
CA LEU A 182 -12.96 -21.11 15.12
C LEU A 182 -13.79 -21.25 16.40
N ASP A 183 -13.09 -21.49 17.51
CA ASP A 183 -13.63 -21.21 18.84
C ASP A 183 -13.80 -19.69 19.06
N GLU A 184 -14.59 -19.32 20.07
CA GLU A 184 -14.95 -17.93 20.32
C GLU A 184 -13.77 -17.09 20.81
N GLU A 185 -12.83 -17.68 21.54
CA GLU A 185 -11.63 -16.98 22.03
C GLU A 185 -10.73 -16.58 20.86
N THR A 186 -10.39 -17.53 19.99
CA THR A 186 -9.59 -17.29 18.79
C THR A 186 -10.31 -16.33 17.84
N ARG A 187 -11.63 -16.47 17.69
CA ARG A 187 -12.45 -15.53 16.90
C ARG A 187 -12.28 -14.09 17.42
N GLN A 188 -12.45 -13.89 18.71
CA GLN A 188 -12.34 -12.57 19.32
C GLN A 188 -10.92 -12.02 19.18
N ARG A 189 -9.90 -12.84 19.44
CA ARG A 189 -8.49 -12.46 19.23
C ARG A 189 -8.20 -12.04 17.80
N MET A 190 -8.74 -12.74 16.78
CA MET A 190 -8.58 -12.33 15.38
C MET A 190 -9.28 -11.01 15.03
N LEU A 191 -10.40 -10.69 15.68
CA LEU A 191 -11.05 -9.38 15.54
C LEU A 191 -10.22 -8.25 16.17
N ASP A 192 -9.54 -8.53 17.27
CA ASP A 192 -8.65 -7.58 17.93
C ASP A 192 -7.35 -7.38 17.14
N GLU A 193 -6.74 -8.48 16.68
CA GLU A 193 -5.61 -8.47 15.76
C GLU A 193 -5.96 -7.75 14.45
N SER A 194 -7.19 -7.91 13.95
CA SER A 194 -7.67 -7.17 12.78
C SER A 194 -7.59 -5.66 12.97
N ARG A 195 -7.94 -5.13 14.15
CA ARG A 195 -7.77 -3.71 14.47
C ARG A 195 -6.29 -3.36 14.58
N LYS A 196 -5.50 -4.25 15.20
CA LYS A 196 -4.05 -4.09 15.36
C LYS A 196 -3.32 -3.97 14.03
N VAL A 197 -3.73 -4.71 12.99
CA VAL A 197 -3.20 -4.57 11.63
C VAL A 197 -3.24 -3.11 11.18
N PHE A 198 -4.38 -2.44 11.35
CA PHE A 198 -4.52 -1.04 10.94
C PHE A 198 -3.73 -0.07 11.83
N GLU A 199 -3.63 -0.31 13.13
CA GLU A 199 -2.79 0.49 14.02
C GLU A 199 -1.31 0.44 13.59
N LEU A 200 -0.80 -0.76 13.32
CA LEU A 200 0.57 -0.99 12.90
C LEU A 200 0.82 -0.43 11.50
N ASN A 201 -0.09 -0.68 10.55
CA ASN A 201 -0.04 -0.09 9.21
C ASN A 201 0.01 1.45 9.28
N ASN A 202 -0.86 2.06 10.08
CA ASN A 202 -0.88 3.52 10.25
C ASN A 202 0.42 4.03 10.87
N THR A 203 1.01 3.28 11.80
CA THR A 203 2.30 3.61 12.41
C THR A 203 3.40 3.64 11.35
N ILE A 204 3.55 2.58 10.55
CA ILE A 204 4.59 2.55 9.50
C ILE A 204 4.31 3.56 8.38
N ILE A 205 3.06 3.82 7.99
CA ILE A 205 2.71 4.80 6.95
C ILE A 205 3.10 6.23 7.39
N ARG A 206 2.96 6.57 8.67
CA ARG A 206 3.36 7.90 9.18
C ARG A 206 4.85 8.17 8.95
N THR A 207 5.70 7.13 8.99
CA THR A 207 7.15 7.20 8.79
C THR A 207 7.59 7.47 7.35
N VAL A 208 6.68 7.45 6.37
CA VAL A 208 7.00 7.76 4.98
C VAL A 208 7.43 9.23 4.89
N GLN A 209 8.73 9.44 4.65
CA GLN A 209 9.35 10.76 4.50
C GLN A 209 9.33 11.23 3.04
N GLY A 210 9.69 12.50 2.80
CA GLY A 210 9.79 13.07 1.45
C GLY A 210 8.56 13.84 0.96
N VAL A 211 7.44 13.78 1.70
CA VAL A 211 6.25 14.61 1.47
C VAL A 211 6.58 16.10 1.51
N GLU A 212 7.37 16.56 2.50
CA GLU A 212 7.71 17.98 2.67
C GLU A 212 8.59 18.54 1.53
N ARG A 213 9.50 17.74 0.97
CA ARG A 213 10.36 18.17 -0.14
C ARG A 213 9.61 18.24 -1.47
N ALA A 214 8.61 17.36 -1.66
CA ALA A 214 7.69 17.44 -2.79
C ALA A 214 6.88 18.75 -2.76
N ASN A 215 6.48 19.21 -1.56
CA ASN A 215 5.78 20.49 -1.36
C ASN A 215 6.55 21.67 -1.97
N VAL A 216 7.85 21.77 -1.69
CA VAL A 216 8.68 22.89 -2.15
C VAL A 216 8.79 22.92 -3.68
N ARG A 217 8.92 21.76 -4.34
CA ARG A 217 8.99 21.72 -5.81
C ARG A 217 7.68 22.15 -6.46
N ILE A 218 6.54 21.62 -5.99
CA ILE A 218 5.23 21.97 -6.54
C ILE A 218 4.94 23.47 -6.33
N ILE A 219 5.18 23.98 -5.12
CA ILE A 219 5.03 25.41 -4.82
C ILE A 219 5.92 26.26 -5.73
N LYS A 220 7.19 25.86 -5.95
CA LYS A 220 8.09 26.56 -6.88
C LYS A 220 7.56 26.56 -8.31
N TYR A 221 7.06 25.44 -8.83
CA TYR A 221 6.50 25.38 -10.19
C TYR A 221 5.25 26.26 -10.33
N VAL A 222 4.35 26.23 -9.34
CA VAL A 222 3.16 27.08 -9.33
C VAL A 222 3.55 28.55 -9.25
N ALA A 223 4.50 28.91 -8.37
CA ALA A 223 5.00 30.28 -8.27
C ALA A 223 5.64 30.77 -9.58
N VAL A 224 6.45 29.93 -10.24
CA VAL A 224 7.03 30.24 -11.55
C VAL A 224 5.95 30.39 -12.62
N ALA A 225 4.93 29.53 -12.64
CA ALA A 225 3.83 29.63 -13.59
C ALA A 225 2.99 30.91 -13.37
N ILE A 226 2.69 31.25 -12.12
CA ILE A 226 2.02 32.51 -11.76
C ILE A 226 2.88 33.71 -12.18
N MET A 227 4.17 33.70 -11.89
CA MET A 227 5.11 34.75 -12.31
C MET A 227 5.17 34.88 -13.83
N ALA A 228 5.28 33.76 -14.56
CA ALA A 228 5.28 33.75 -16.01
C ALA A 228 3.96 34.30 -16.59
N PHE A 229 2.82 33.95 -16.00
CA PHE A 229 1.53 34.49 -16.38
C PHE A 229 1.44 36.00 -16.13
N ILE A 230 1.91 36.48 -14.98
CA ILE A 230 1.96 37.92 -14.66
C ILE A 230 2.87 38.66 -15.65
N VAL A 231 4.06 38.13 -15.94
CA VAL A 231 5.01 38.72 -16.91
C VAL A 231 4.40 38.74 -18.31
N MET A 232 3.74 37.67 -18.74
CA MET A 232 3.04 37.62 -20.02
C MET A 232 1.95 38.69 -20.11
N GLN A 233 1.11 38.83 -19.08
CA GLN A 233 0.08 39.87 -18.99
C GLN A 233 0.69 41.27 -19.06
N TYR A 234 1.82 41.51 -18.39
CA TYR A 234 2.54 42.77 -18.44
C TYR A 234 3.08 43.07 -19.85
N LEU A 235 3.70 42.09 -20.51
CA LEU A 235 4.28 42.25 -21.85
C LEU A 235 3.21 42.51 -22.92
N VAL A 236 2.05 41.84 -22.83
CA VAL A 236 0.88 42.10 -23.68
C VAL A 236 0.34 43.52 -23.46
N ARG A 237 0.16 43.95 -22.20
CA ARG A 237 -0.33 45.30 -21.89
C ARG A 237 0.64 46.43 -22.25
N SER A 238 1.94 46.15 -22.28
CA SER A 238 2.98 47.13 -22.61
C SER A 238 3.33 47.19 -24.10
N GLY A 239 2.63 46.42 -24.96
CA GLY A 239 2.83 46.44 -26.41
C GLY A 239 4.17 45.85 -26.86
N LYS A 240 4.85 45.09 -25.99
CA LYS A 240 6.17 44.50 -26.27
C LYS A 240 6.10 43.12 -26.93
N ILE A 241 4.91 42.55 -27.06
CA ILE A 241 4.65 41.28 -27.76
C ILE A 241 3.40 41.48 -28.63
N PHE A 242 3.53 41.21 -29.93
CA PHE A 242 2.46 40.99 -30.89
C PHE A 242 2.21 39.48 -31.03
#